data_AF-A0A1V2QQ95-F1
#
_entry.id   AF-A0A1V2QQ95-F1
#
_cell.length_a   1.000
_cell.length_b   1.000
_cell.length_c   1.000
_cell.angle_alpha   90.00
_cell.angle_beta   90.00
_cell.angle_gamma   90.00
#
_symmetry.space_group_name_H-M   'P 1'
#
loop_
_entity.id
_entity.type
_entity.pdbx_description
1 polymer ?
#
loop_
_entity_poly.entity_id
_entity_poly.type
_entity_poly.pdbx_seq_one_letter_code
_entity_poly.pdbx_strand_id
1 'polypeptide(L)'
;MVLGRATDPAFTALDSHLTRVRDALPGVSWLEADHRAALLDGLRASQPSLIYLYCHGGIANGVGYVALRLDETPLTSYEFDRGFRRRWRSRPLVLLNGCSTAALGVGQDFPLVGRLLWAGAAGVVGTEVDVREQQACAFADGLLPALLARGATAGEATRDARLALLRAGSGARPVPGGQRAVRRVRGRAADRVPGLPRRAAGDGGRVAELLGRLVPRRPAQGPGRGRRT
;
A
#
# COMPACT_ATOMS: atom_id res chain seq x y z
N MET A 1 8.97 12.73 -12.27
CA MET A 1 8.48 11.77 -11.27
C MET A 1 7.71 12.53 -10.20
N VAL A 2 6.63 11.95 -9.68
CA VAL A 2 5.94 12.46 -8.48
C VAL A 2 6.32 11.56 -7.30
N LEU A 3 6.80 12.16 -6.21
CA LEU A 3 7.19 11.50 -4.97
C LEU A 3 6.25 11.95 -3.85
N GLY A 4 5.50 11.00 -3.28
CA GLY A 4 4.83 11.16 -2.01
C GLY A 4 5.74 10.66 -0.89
N ARG A 5 6.09 11.52 0.06
CA ARG A 5 7.01 11.20 1.15
C ARG A 5 6.27 11.23 2.48
N ALA A 6 6.36 10.15 3.25
CA ALA A 6 5.83 10.14 4.60
C ALA A 6 6.69 10.98 5.56
N THR A 7 6.05 11.55 6.59
CA THR A 7 6.74 12.34 7.62
C THR A 7 6.70 11.69 9.01
N ASP A 8 6.24 10.44 9.11
CA ASP A 8 6.24 9.70 10.38
C ASP A 8 7.68 9.42 10.82
N PRO A 9 8.11 9.89 12.02
CA PRO A 9 9.44 9.60 12.55
C PRO A 9 9.73 8.11 12.77
N ALA A 10 8.72 7.24 12.76
CA ALA A 10 8.91 5.79 12.81
C ALA A 10 9.60 5.24 11.54
N PHE A 11 9.59 5.98 10.43
CA PHE A 11 10.29 5.61 9.21
C PHE A 11 11.78 5.96 9.26
N THR A 12 12.54 5.07 9.88
CA THR A 12 13.98 5.22 10.10
C THR A 12 14.84 5.01 8.85
N ALA A 13 14.34 4.31 7.83
CA ALA A 13 15.08 4.00 6.62
C ALA A 13 14.85 5.03 5.49
N LEU A 14 13.83 5.87 5.62
CA LEU A 14 13.33 6.78 4.58
C LEU A 14 14.42 7.60 3.90
N ASP A 15 15.22 8.35 4.66
CA ASP A 15 16.22 9.25 4.08
C ASP A 15 17.28 8.47 3.31
N SER A 16 17.84 7.43 3.94
CA SER A 16 18.85 6.58 3.30
C SER A 16 18.30 5.93 2.01
N HIS A 17 17.03 5.55 2.03
CA HIS A 17 16.35 4.95 0.89
C HIS A 17 16.15 5.95 -0.24
N LEU A 18 15.62 7.14 0.06
CA LEU A 18 15.41 8.17 -0.95
C LEU A 18 16.73 8.67 -1.58
N THR A 19 17.84 8.69 -0.82
CA THR A 19 19.17 8.93 -1.40
C THR A 19 19.50 7.89 -2.46
N ARG A 20 19.36 6.59 -2.16
CA ARG A 20 19.63 5.51 -3.14
C ARG A 20 18.72 5.59 -4.37
N VAL A 21 17.46 5.92 -4.18
CA VAL A 21 16.50 6.10 -5.28
C VAL A 21 16.91 7.29 -6.17
N ARG A 22 17.33 8.41 -5.58
CA ARG A 22 17.81 9.59 -6.33
C ARG A 22 19.10 9.28 -7.11
N ASP A 23 20.04 8.59 -6.47
CA ASP A 23 21.31 8.19 -7.10
C ASP A 23 21.09 7.22 -8.27
N ALA A 24 20.09 6.34 -8.16
CA ALA A 24 19.72 5.41 -9.23
C ALA A 24 19.02 6.09 -10.43
N LEU A 25 18.55 7.34 -10.28
CA LEU A 25 17.73 8.05 -11.26
C LEU A 25 18.27 9.45 -11.57
N PRO A 26 19.53 9.56 -12.07
CA PRO A 26 20.12 10.84 -12.41
C PRO A 26 19.32 11.52 -13.53
N GLY A 27 19.14 12.84 -13.41
CA GLY A 27 18.45 13.65 -14.43
C GLY A 27 16.92 13.58 -14.42
N VAL A 28 16.31 12.81 -13.52
CA VAL A 28 14.85 12.81 -13.34
C VAL A 28 14.41 14.07 -12.61
N SER A 29 13.38 14.76 -13.13
CA SER A 29 12.73 15.86 -12.41
C SER A 29 11.78 15.34 -11.33
N TRP A 30 11.82 15.92 -10.13
CA TRP A 30 11.05 15.48 -8.97
C TRP A 30 10.01 16.53 -8.57
N LEU A 31 8.77 16.10 -8.43
CA LEU A 31 7.76 16.81 -7.66
C LEU A 31 7.57 16.05 -6.36
N GLU A 32 8.07 16.60 -5.26
CA GLU A 32 7.95 16.00 -3.93
C GLU A 32 6.78 16.64 -3.19
N ALA A 33 5.99 15.81 -2.52
CA ALA A 33 4.90 16.23 -1.66
C ALA A 33 4.88 15.35 -0.40
N ASP A 34 4.66 15.97 0.74
CA ASP A 34 4.56 15.35 2.06
C ASP A 34 3.17 15.55 2.70
N HIS A 35 2.30 16.29 2.02
CA HIS A 35 0.89 16.50 2.38
C HIS A 35 -0.05 15.93 1.31
N ARG A 36 -1.22 15.42 1.71
CA ARG A 36 -2.22 14.87 0.78
C ARG A 36 -2.67 15.90 -0.25
N ALA A 37 -2.94 17.13 0.17
CA ALA A 37 -3.39 18.19 -0.74
C ALA A 37 -2.34 18.49 -1.83
N ALA A 38 -1.08 18.74 -1.43
CA ALA A 38 0.04 18.97 -2.35
C ALA A 38 0.29 17.79 -3.28
N LEU A 39 0.17 16.55 -2.77
CA LEU A 39 0.28 15.35 -3.60
C LEU A 39 -0.81 15.31 -4.67
N LEU A 40 -2.08 15.53 -4.30
CA LEU A 40 -3.20 15.53 -5.24
C LEU A 40 -3.05 16.62 -6.30
N ASP A 41 -2.62 17.82 -5.91
CA ASP A 41 -2.41 18.93 -6.83
C ASP A 41 -1.25 18.63 -7.78
N GLY A 42 -0.15 18.07 -7.28
CA GLY A 42 0.96 17.60 -8.11
C GLY A 42 0.54 16.51 -9.10
N LEU A 43 -0.25 15.53 -8.66
CA LEU A 43 -0.80 14.47 -9.51
C LEU A 43 -1.77 15.01 -10.58
N ARG A 44 -2.53 16.06 -10.26
CA ARG A 44 -3.44 16.73 -11.21
C ARG A 44 -2.72 17.65 -12.17
N ALA A 45 -1.65 18.33 -11.75
CA ALA A 45 -0.96 19.33 -12.57
C ALA A 45 0.08 18.70 -13.53
N SER A 46 0.54 17.48 -13.25
CA SER A 46 1.64 16.86 -13.98
C SER A 46 1.23 15.72 -14.91
N GLN A 47 2.20 15.21 -15.69
CA GLN A 47 2.12 13.99 -16.50
C GLN A 47 3.30 13.08 -16.12
N PRO A 48 3.25 12.44 -14.94
CA PRO A 48 4.37 11.65 -14.46
C PRO A 48 4.52 10.36 -15.27
N SER A 49 5.76 9.92 -15.52
CA SER A 49 6.05 8.56 -15.99
C SER A 49 6.20 7.57 -14.83
N LEU A 50 6.46 8.09 -13.62
CA LEU A 50 6.56 7.33 -12.37
C LEU A 50 5.93 8.14 -11.23
N ILE A 51 5.09 7.46 -10.45
CA ILE A 51 4.56 7.92 -9.17
C ILE A 51 5.07 6.97 -8.10
N TYR A 52 5.74 7.50 -7.08
CA TYR A 52 6.30 6.71 -5.99
C TYR A 52 5.81 7.26 -4.67
N LEU A 53 5.10 6.45 -3.89
CA LEU A 53 4.59 6.84 -2.58
C LEU A 53 5.31 6.02 -1.51
N TYR A 54 6.13 6.67 -0.71
CA TYR A 54 6.63 6.14 0.55
C TYR A 54 5.64 6.50 1.63
N CYS A 55 4.87 5.54 2.12
CA CYS A 55 3.63 5.84 2.84
C CYS A 55 3.26 4.77 3.87
N HIS A 56 2.37 5.13 4.78
CA HIS A 56 1.51 4.13 5.42
C HIS A 56 0.43 3.72 4.43
N GLY A 57 -0.01 2.48 4.52
CA GLY A 57 -1.16 1.99 3.78
C GLY A 57 -2.02 1.10 4.63
N GLY A 58 -3.20 0.78 4.10
CA GLY A 58 -4.11 -0.15 4.74
C GLY A 58 -5.49 -0.12 4.12
N ILE A 59 -6.41 -0.79 4.79
CA ILE A 59 -7.82 -0.82 4.44
C ILE A 59 -8.62 -0.33 5.66
N ALA A 60 -9.54 0.61 5.45
CA ALA A 60 -10.53 0.99 6.45
C ALA A 60 -11.92 0.98 5.81
N ASN A 61 -12.90 0.38 6.50
CA ASN A 61 -14.28 0.29 6.03
C ASN A 61 -14.43 -0.24 4.58
N GLY A 62 -13.57 -1.19 4.17
CA GLY A 62 -13.56 -1.75 2.82
C GLY A 62 -12.92 -0.85 1.74
N VAL A 63 -12.26 0.25 2.14
CA VAL A 63 -11.62 1.22 1.26
C VAL A 63 -10.12 1.19 1.46
N GLY A 64 -9.37 0.99 0.38
CA GLY A 64 -7.90 1.08 0.41
C GLY A 64 -7.44 2.53 0.53
N TYR A 65 -6.41 2.76 1.34
CA TYR A 65 -5.84 4.10 1.56
C TYR A 65 -4.31 4.09 1.60
N VAL A 66 -3.73 5.27 1.38
CA VAL A 66 -2.34 5.60 1.67
C VAL A 66 -2.26 6.92 2.44
N ALA A 67 -1.36 7.02 3.39
CA ALA A 67 -1.17 8.21 4.21
C ALA A 67 0.31 8.64 4.20
N LEU A 68 0.56 9.91 3.92
CA LEU A 68 1.88 10.52 4.09
C LEU A 68 2.10 11.01 5.52
N ARG A 69 1.01 11.38 6.19
CA ARG A 69 1.03 11.84 7.58
C ARG A 69 -0.07 11.17 8.38
N LEU A 70 0.19 10.94 9.67
CA LEU A 70 -0.77 10.33 10.58
C LEU A 70 -1.79 11.34 11.16
N ASP A 71 -1.50 12.63 11.05
CA ASP A 71 -2.33 13.75 11.50
C ASP A 71 -3.24 14.31 10.39
N GLU A 72 -3.15 13.77 9.17
CA GLU A 72 -3.93 14.19 8.01
C GLU A 72 -4.92 13.10 7.57
N THR A 73 -6.01 13.54 6.93
CA THR A 73 -6.89 12.62 6.19
C THR A 73 -6.05 11.85 5.16
N PRO A 74 -6.12 10.51 5.12
CA PRO A 74 -5.36 9.74 4.14
C PRO A 74 -5.95 9.90 2.73
N LEU A 75 -5.13 9.62 1.72
CA LEU A 75 -5.57 9.52 0.35
C LEU A 75 -6.24 8.15 0.16
N THR A 76 -7.47 8.13 -0.30
CA THR A 76 -8.23 6.91 -0.51
C THR A 76 -8.50 6.68 -1.99
N SER A 77 -9.18 5.58 -2.27
CA SER A 77 -9.68 5.26 -3.60
C SER A 77 -10.68 6.32 -4.15
N TYR A 78 -11.33 7.11 -3.28
CA TYR A 78 -12.36 8.09 -3.68
C TYR A 78 -11.79 9.36 -4.33
N GLU A 79 -10.56 9.72 -4.01
CA GLU A 79 -9.87 10.89 -4.58
C GLU A 79 -9.65 10.75 -6.09
N PHE A 80 -9.61 9.52 -6.60
CA PHE A 80 -9.52 9.21 -8.02
C PHE A 80 -10.92 9.07 -8.62
N ASP A 81 -11.65 10.18 -8.64
CA ASP A 81 -13.00 10.32 -9.18
C ASP A 81 -13.02 10.59 -10.70
N ARG A 82 -14.18 10.94 -11.27
CA ARG A 82 -14.33 11.21 -12.73
C ARG A 82 -13.32 12.21 -13.28
N GLY A 83 -12.84 13.18 -12.49
CA GLY A 83 -11.80 14.13 -12.89
C GLY A 83 -10.43 13.49 -13.09
N PHE A 84 -10.18 12.33 -12.48
CA PHE A 84 -8.96 11.55 -12.66
C PHE A 84 -9.02 10.52 -13.78
N ARG A 85 -10.20 10.23 -14.35
CA ARG A 85 -10.34 9.17 -15.36
C ARG A 85 -9.40 9.40 -16.55
N ARG A 86 -8.46 8.46 -16.76
CA ARG A 86 -7.42 8.54 -17.81
C ARG A 86 -6.69 9.90 -17.83
N ARG A 87 -6.47 10.50 -16.65
CA ARG A 87 -5.83 11.80 -16.48
C ARG A 87 -4.40 11.83 -17.00
N TRP A 88 -3.67 10.72 -16.86
CA TRP A 88 -2.27 10.63 -17.24
C TRP A 88 -2.10 9.99 -18.61
N ARG A 89 -1.76 10.80 -19.61
CA ARG A 89 -1.41 10.37 -20.97
C ARG A 89 -0.09 9.63 -21.02
N SER A 90 0.84 9.99 -20.12
CA SER A 90 2.13 9.33 -19.90
C SER A 90 2.00 7.90 -19.38
N ARG A 91 0.82 7.51 -18.87
CA ARG A 91 0.53 6.20 -18.29
C ARG A 91 1.58 5.76 -17.25
N PRO A 92 1.68 6.44 -16.09
CA PRO A 92 2.72 6.18 -15.12
C PRO A 92 2.71 4.75 -14.61
N LEU A 93 3.89 4.23 -14.27
CA LEU A 93 4.00 3.19 -13.27
C LEU A 93 3.79 3.81 -11.88
N VAL A 94 2.99 3.17 -11.03
CA VAL A 94 2.78 3.59 -9.64
C VAL A 94 3.42 2.58 -8.70
N LEU A 95 4.29 3.03 -7.81
CA LEU A 95 4.87 2.22 -6.75
C LEU A 95 4.37 2.72 -5.38
N LEU A 96 3.62 1.88 -4.69
CA LEU A 96 3.05 2.14 -3.37
C LEU A 96 3.91 1.43 -2.32
N ASN A 97 5.00 2.07 -1.92
CA ASN A 97 5.93 1.55 -0.92
C ASN A 97 5.40 1.81 0.49
N GLY A 98 4.58 0.88 0.98
CA GLY A 98 3.93 0.92 2.29
C GLY A 98 3.27 -0.42 2.62
N CYS A 99 2.66 -0.56 3.78
CA CYS A 99 1.94 -1.78 4.20
C CYS A 99 0.57 -1.90 3.52
N SER A 100 0.18 -3.11 3.12
CA SER A 100 -1.18 -3.43 2.63
C SER A 100 -1.74 -2.45 1.58
N THR A 101 -0.87 -1.83 0.77
CA THR A 101 -1.23 -0.78 -0.20
C THR A 101 -1.94 -1.32 -1.44
N ALA A 102 -1.73 -2.59 -1.74
CA ALA A 102 -2.35 -3.35 -2.82
C ALA A 102 -3.15 -4.55 -2.28
N ALA A 103 -3.49 -4.54 -0.99
CA ALA A 103 -4.32 -5.57 -0.39
C ALA A 103 -5.65 -5.69 -1.14
N LEU A 104 -6.02 -6.94 -1.46
CA LEU A 104 -7.28 -7.35 -2.06
C LEU A 104 -8.02 -8.23 -1.04
N GLY A 105 -9.07 -7.70 -0.44
CA GLY A 105 -9.83 -8.38 0.62
C GLY A 105 -11.28 -8.66 0.25
N VAL A 106 -11.85 -9.72 0.85
CA VAL A 106 -13.30 -9.94 0.81
C VAL A 106 -13.99 -8.75 1.49
N GLY A 107 -14.92 -8.09 0.78
CA GLY A 107 -15.61 -6.88 1.27
C GLY A 107 -14.86 -5.57 1.00
N GLN A 108 -13.79 -5.60 0.20
CA GLN A 108 -13.16 -4.38 -0.28
C GLN A 108 -13.90 -3.87 -1.52
N ASP A 109 -14.81 -2.95 -1.30
CA ASP A 109 -15.66 -2.38 -2.36
C ASP A 109 -14.85 -1.47 -3.31
N PHE A 110 -13.78 -0.84 -2.80
CA PHE A 110 -12.99 0.13 -3.57
C PHE A 110 -11.48 -0.03 -3.35
N PRO A 111 -10.83 -0.98 -4.07
CA PRO A 111 -9.39 -1.14 -4.03
C PRO A 111 -8.68 0.05 -4.68
N LEU A 112 -7.67 0.59 -4.01
CA LEU A 112 -6.87 1.73 -4.47
C LEU A 112 -6.19 1.43 -5.82
N VAL A 113 -5.66 0.20 -5.98
CA VAL A 113 -5.05 -0.28 -7.22
C VAL A 113 -5.99 -0.11 -8.42
N GLY A 114 -7.25 -0.55 -8.29
CA GLY A 114 -8.22 -0.45 -9.38
C GLY A 114 -8.51 1.00 -9.77
N ARG A 115 -8.55 1.91 -8.80
CA ARG A 115 -8.77 3.34 -9.03
C ARG A 115 -7.59 4.03 -9.70
N LEU A 116 -6.35 3.68 -9.33
CA LEU A 116 -5.14 4.18 -9.98
C LEU A 116 -5.04 3.73 -11.45
N LEU A 117 -5.38 2.47 -11.73
CA LEU A 117 -5.46 1.95 -13.11
C LEU A 117 -6.54 2.68 -13.92
N TRP A 118 -7.71 2.90 -13.33
CA TRP A 118 -8.78 3.66 -13.96
C TRP A 118 -8.41 5.14 -14.18
N ALA A 119 -7.57 5.72 -13.32
CA ALA A 119 -6.99 7.05 -13.48
C ALA A 119 -5.96 7.13 -14.63
N GLY A 120 -5.53 5.99 -15.18
CA GLY A 120 -4.67 5.91 -16.36
C GLY A 120 -3.26 5.38 -16.08
N ALA A 121 -2.96 4.88 -14.89
CA ALA A 121 -1.69 4.21 -14.63
C ALA A 121 -1.49 3.02 -15.60
N ALA A 122 -0.26 2.81 -16.06
CA ALA A 122 0.10 1.61 -16.84
C ALA A 122 0.18 0.36 -15.97
N GLY A 123 0.53 0.54 -14.69
CA GLY A 123 0.64 -0.53 -13.72
C GLY A 123 0.76 0.03 -12.31
N VAL A 124 0.48 -0.82 -11.33
CA VAL A 124 0.63 -0.50 -9.91
C VAL A 124 1.38 -1.64 -9.24
N VAL A 125 2.42 -1.32 -8.50
CA VAL A 125 3.14 -2.24 -7.62
C VAL A 125 2.90 -1.77 -6.19
N GLY A 126 2.49 -2.68 -5.32
CA GLY A 126 2.25 -2.42 -3.91
C GLY A 126 2.29 -3.72 -3.14
N THR A 127 1.92 -3.68 -1.87
CA THR A 127 1.99 -4.83 -0.97
C THR A 127 0.59 -5.35 -0.65
N GLU A 128 0.39 -6.66 -0.75
CA GLU A 128 -0.89 -7.28 -0.38
C GLU A 128 -1.03 -7.46 1.14
N VAL A 129 0.11 -7.52 1.84
CA VAL A 129 0.21 -7.77 3.28
C VAL A 129 1.03 -6.67 3.95
N ASP A 130 1.02 -6.68 5.27
CA ASP A 130 1.92 -5.83 6.06
C ASP A 130 3.38 -6.25 5.85
N VAL A 131 4.23 -5.27 5.64
CA VAL A 131 5.66 -5.45 5.42
C VAL A 131 6.45 -4.55 6.36
N ARG A 132 7.66 -4.96 6.72
CA ARG A 132 8.56 -4.06 7.43
C ARG A 132 9.10 -3.01 6.48
N GLU A 133 9.31 -1.79 6.99
CA GLU A 133 9.91 -0.69 6.25
C GLU A 133 11.18 -1.13 5.49
N GLN A 134 12.08 -1.82 6.17
CA GLN A 134 13.36 -2.26 5.60
C GLN A 134 13.18 -3.24 4.44
N GLN A 135 12.17 -4.12 4.51
CA GLN A 135 11.87 -5.06 3.44
C GLN A 135 11.28 -4.34 2.23
N ALA A 136 10.42 -3.36 2.49
CA ALA A 136 9.78 -2.55 1.46
C ALA A 136 10.81 -1.66 0.74
N CYS A 137 11.75 -1.06 1.48
CA CYS A 137 12.92 -0.35 0.95
C CYS A 137 13.81 -1.26 0.10
N ALA A 138 14.26 -2.40 0.65
CA ALA A 138 15.14 -3.32 -0.05
C ALA A 138 14.48 -3.90 -1.32
N PHE A 139 13.17 -4.11 -1.32
CA PHE A 139 12.43 -4.46 -2.53
C PHE A 139 12.51 -3.33 -3.58
N ALA A 140 12.20 -2.09 -3.18
CA ALA A 140 12.22 -0.94 -4.08
C ALA A 140 13.63 -0.64 -4.63
N ASP A 141 14.67 -0.81 -3.80
CA ASP A 141 16.07 -0.67 -4.16
C ASP A 141 16.51 -1.67 -5.24
N GLY A 142 15.95 -2.88 -5.22
CA GLY A 142 16.17 -3.87 -6.27
C GLY A 142 15.34 -3.59 -7.53
N LEU A 143 14.08 -3.18 -7.34
CA LEU A 143 13.11 -3.00 -8.41
C LEU A 143 13.41 -1.79 -9.31
N LEU A 144 13.60 -0.60 -8.72
CA LEU A 144 13.67 0.65 -9.48
C LEU A 144 14.87 0.69 -10.45
N PRO A 145 16.10 0.35 -10.03
CA PRO A 145 17.24 0.31 -10.96
C PRO A 145 17.05 -0.75 -12.06
N ALA A 146 16.41 -1.88 -11.75
CA ALA A 146 16.11 -2.91 -12.75
C ALA A 146 15.19 -2.38 -13.85
N LEU A 147 14.11 -1.70 -13.46
CA LEU A 147 13.14 -1.14 -14.39
C LEU A 147 13.70 0.02 -15.20
N LEU A 148 14.33 0.97 -14.50
CA LEU A 148 14.58 2.30 -15.06
C LEU A 148 15.98 2.43 -15.67
N ALA A 149 16.98 1.76 -15.11
CA ALA A 149 18.34 1.80 -15.64
C ALA A 149 18.65 0.59 -16.55
N ARG A 150 18.15 -0.61 -16.21
CA ARG A 150 18.43 -1.82 -17.00
C ARG A 150 17.34 -2.17 -18.03
N GLY A 151 16.21 -1.47 -18.01
CA GLY A 151 15.10 -1.72 -18.95
C GLY A 151 14.43 -3.09 -18.76
N ALA A 152 14.55 -3.70 -17.59
CA ALA A 152 13.90 -4.98 -17.31
C ALA A 152 12.37 -4.82 -17.31
N THR A 153 11.65 -5.90 -17.59
CA THR A 153 10.19 -5.90 -17.45
C THR A 153 9.79 -5.83 -15.98
N ALA A 154 8.55 -5.39 -15.71
CA ALA A 154 7.96 -5.39 -14.37
C ALA A 154 8.04 -6.77 -13.68
N GLY A 155 7.80 -7.84 -14.44
CA GLY A 155 7.86 -9.21 -13.94
C GLY A 155 9.27 -9.65 -13.54
N GLU A 156 10.27 -9.39 -14.40
CA GLU A 156 11.67 -9.73 -14.12
C GLU A 156 12.21 -8.95 -12.92
N ALA A 157 12.02 -7.63 -12.91
CA ALA A 157 12.46 -6.78 -11.81
C ALA A 157 11.83 -7.20 -10.48
N THR A 158 10.52 -7.52 -10.48
CA THR A 158 9.81 -7.99 -9.28
C THR A 158 10.36 -9.34 -8.81
N ARG A 159 10.58 -10.29 -9.73
CA ARG A 159 11.13 -11.61 -9.41
C ARG A 159 12.51 -11.47 -8.79
N ASP A 160 13.39 -10.69 -9.40
CA ASP A 160 14.78 -10.54 -8.96
C ASP A 160 14.86 -9.84 -7.60
N ALA A 161 14.07 -8.78 -7.39
CA ALA A 161 13.99 -8.11 -6.09
C ALA A 161 13.48 -9.06 -4.98
N ARG A 162 12.49 -9.92 -5.27
CA ARG A 162 12.03 -10.95 -4.31
C ARG A 162 13.10 -11.99 -4.03
N LEU A 163 13.82 -12.46 -5.04
CA LEU A 163 14.92 -13.42 -4.86
C LEU A 163 16.08 -12.82 -4.05
N ALA A 164 16.38 -11.53 -4.25
CA ALA A 164 17.37 -10.82 -3.45
C ALA A 164 16.97 -10.75 -1.97
N LEU A 165 15.71 -10.42 -1.67
CA LEU A 165 15.18 -10.43 -0.29
C LEU A 165 15.25 -11.83 0.36
N LEU A 166 14.99 -12.89 -0.40
CA LEU A 166 15.12 -14.26 0.10
C LEU A 166 16.57 -14.62 0.42
N ARG A 167 17.52 -14.23 -0.45
CA ARG A 167 18.95 -14.50 -0.27
C ARG A 167 19.59 -13.71 0.86
N ALA A 168 19.14 -12.48 1.10
CA ALA A 168 19.60 -11.66 2.22
C ALA A 168 19.22 -12.25 3.59
N GLY A 169 18.50 -13.38 3.61
CA GLY A 169 17.85 -13.91 4.78
C GLY A 169 16.62 -13.08 5.05
N SER A 170 15.45 -13.70 5.06
CA SER A 170 14.26 -13.05 5.59
C SER A 170 14.51 -12.81 7.08
N GLY A 171 15.11 -11.67 7.44
CA GLY A 171 15.35 -11.20 8.80
C GLY A 171 14.06 -10.87 9.55
N ALA A 172 13.02 -11.67 9.36
CA ALA A 172 11.92 -11.81 10.29
C ALA A 172 12.40 -12.73 11.43
N ARG A 173 13.09 -12.17 12.42
CA ARG A 173 12.98 -12.71 13.77
C ARG A 173 11.46 -12.84 14.05
N PRO A 174 10.95 -14.02 14.40
CA PRO A 174 9.51 -14.22 14.58
C PRO A 174 8.98 -13.17 15.55
N VAL A 175 7.93 -12.47 15.16
CA VAL A 175 7.15 -11.65 16.09
C VAL A 175 6.66 -12.61 17.18
N PRO A 176 6.98 -12.40 18.46
CA PRO A 176 6.54 -13.33 19.49
C PRO A 176 5.01 -13.31 19.53
N GLY A 177 4.41 -14.45 19.19
CA GLY A 177 2.97 -14.67 19.30
C GLY A 177 2.22 -14.94 18.00
N GLY A 178 2.80 -15.70 17.06
CA GLY A 178 2.06 -16.14 15.88
C GLY A 178 2.78 -17.10 14.94
N GLN A 179 3.43 -18.16 15.42
CA GLN A 179 3.76 -19.31 14.57
C GLN A 179 3.52 -20.60 15.35
N ARG A 180 2.42 -21.31 15.05
CA ARG A 180 2.41 -22.76 15.20
C ARG A 180 3.16 -23.31 14.00
N ALA A 181 4.31 -23.92 14.28
CA ALA A 181 4.99 -24.80 13.35
C ALA A 181 3.97 -25.83 12.82
N VAL A 182 3.82 -25.91 11.49
CA VAL A 182 3.08 -27.01 10.87
C VAL A 182 3.96 -28.26 11.00
N ARG A 183 3.85 -28.92 12.15
CA ARG A 183 4.28 -30.31 12.34
C ARG A 183 3.22 -31.18 11.68
N ARG A 184 3.61 -32.00 10.70
CA ARG A 184 2.76 -33.09 10.19
C ARG A 184 2.31 -33.96 11.37
N VAL A 185 1.01 -33.94 11.66
CA VAL A 185 0.36 -34.95 12.50
C VAL A 185 -0.94 -35.36 11.81
N ARG A 186 -1.03 -36.66 11.52
CA ARG A 186 -2.25 -37.33 11.04
C ARG A 186 -3.31 -37.35 12.15
N GLY A 187 -4.58 -37.16 11.77
CA GLY A 187 -5.71 -37.83 12.42
C GLY A 187 -6.52 -37.07 13.49
N ARG A 188 -7.82 -36.93 13.16
CA ARG A 188 -9.05 -36.86 13.98
C ARG A 188 -9.33 -35.67 14.94
N ALA A 189 -10.43 -34.99 14.57
CA ALA A 189 -11.64 -34.62 15.31
C ALA A 189 -11.58 -33.90 16.67
N ALA A 190 -12.35 -32.78 16.68
CA ALA A 190 -13.01 -32.09 17.79
C ALA A 190 -12.14 -31.49 18.90
N ASP A 191 -12.12 -30.15 18.97
CA ASP A 191 -12.59 -29.43 20.15
C ASP A 191 -12.72 -27.92 19.90
N ARG A 192 -13.79 -27.33 20.45
CA ARG A 192 -14.03 -25.87 20.53
C ARG A 192 -13.11 -25.28 21.60
N VAL A 193 -12.46 -24.15 21.32
CA VAL A 193 -11.83 -23.32 22.34
C VAL A 193 -12.50 -21.93 22.35
N PRO A 194 -13.09 -21.49 23.48
CA PRO A 194 -13.63 -20.15 23.66
C PRO A 194 -12.53 -19.15 24.06
N GLY A 195 -12.75 -17.87 23.71
CA GLY A 195 -12.07 -16.73 24.34
C GLY A 195 -10.69 -16.38 23.77
N LEU A 196 -10.67 -15.56 22.72
CA LEU A 196 -9.47 -14.81 22.30
C LEU A 196 -9.61 -13.34 22.74
N PRO A 197 -8.67 -12.80 23.53
CA PRO A 197 -8.65 -11.38 23.85
C PRO A 197 -8.36 -10.55 22.59
N ARG A 198 -9.07 -9.43 22.43
CA ARG A 198 -8.81 -8.41 21.41
C ARG A 198 -7.37 -7.90 21.59
N ARG A 199 -6.50 -8.14 20.59
CA ARG A 199 -5.14 -7.57 20.57
C ARG A 199 -5.20 -6.10 20.16
N ALA A 200 -4.36 -5.32 20.85
CA ALA A 200 -4.17 -3.90 20.69
C ALA A 200 -3.78 -3.52 19.26
N ALA A 201 -4.43 -2.47 18.77
CA ALA A 201 -4.11 -1.79 17.53
C ALA A 201 -2.70 -1.19 17.61
N GLY A 202 -1.79 -1.64 16.75
CA GLY A 202 -0.65 -0.80 16.35
C GLY A 202 -1.16 0.32 15.43
N ASP A 203 -0.53 1.49 15.50
CA ASP A 203 -0.73 2.82 14.87
C ASP A 203 -1.70 3.03 13.68
N GLY A 204 -2.11 1.99 12.96
CA GLY A 204 -3.34 1.99 12.16
C GLY A 204 -4.60 2.36 12.95
N GLY A 205 -4.56 2.38 14.28
CA GLY A 205 -5.64 2.90 15.14
C GLY A 205 -5.97 4.37 14.91
N ARG A 206 -4.97 5.25 14.76
CA ARG A 206 -5.20 6.69 14.55
C ARG A 206 -5.72 6.99 13.14
N VAL A 207 -5.17 6.32 12.12
CA VAL A 207 -5.65 6.46 10.74
C VAL A 207 -7.04 5.86 10.57
N ALA A 208 -7.33 4.72 11.22
CA ALA A 208 -8.68 4.14 11.24
C ALA A 208 -9.68 5.03 12.00
N GLU A 209 -9.26 5.73 13.06
CA GLU A 209 -10.10 6.68 13.80
C GLU A 209 -10.48 7.89 12.93
N LEU A 210 -9.52 8.46 12.21
CA LEU A 210 -9.76 9.54 11.24
C LEU A 210 -10.69 9.10 10.11
N LEU A 211 -10.49 7.90 9.57
CA LEU A 211 -11.33 7.31 8.52
C LEU A 211 -12.74 6.95 9.00
N GLY A 212 -12.90 6.60 10.29
CA GLY A 212 -14.19 6.33 10.92
C GLY A 212 -15.13 7.53 10.97
N ARG A 213 -14.62 8.76 10.81
CA ARG A 213 -15.40 10.01 10.75
C ARG A 213 -15.75 10.45 9.33
N LEU A 214 -15.02 9.96 8.31
CA LEU A 214 -15.10 10.45 6.93
C LEU A 214 -15.78 9.48 5.95
N VAL A 215 -15.82 8.18 6.26
CA VAL A 215 -16.53 7.20 5.43
C VAL A 215 -17.93 6.99 6.01
N PRO A 216 -19.01 7.29 5.26
CA PRO A 216 -20.37 7.06 5.75
C PRO A 216 -20.51 5.59 6.11
N ARG A 217 -20.90 5.31 7.36
CA ARG A 217 -21.23 3.96 7.80
C ARG A 217 -22.29 3.40 6.86
N ARG A 218 -22.10 2.16 6.36
CA ARG A 218 -23.16 1.47 5.61
C ARG A 218 -24.47 1.60 6.39
N PRO A 219 -25.58 2.03 5.77
CA PRO A 219 -26.88 1.84 6.38
C PRO A 219 -27.02 0.34 6.64
N ALA A 220 -27.39 -0.02 7.88
CA ALA A 220 -27.66 -1.40 8.23
C ALA A 220 -28.62 -1.97 7.16
N GLN A 221 -28.25 -3.09 6.55
CA GLN A 221 -29.18 -3.82 5.70
C GLN A 221 -30.35 -4.23 6.59
N GLY A 222 -31.45 -3.47 6.49
CA GLY A 222 -32.68 -3.77 7.20
C GLY A 222 -33.19 -5.15 6.78
N PRO A 223 -33.88 -5.88 7.67
CA PRO A 223 -34.37 -7.21 7.36
C PRO A 223 -35.28 -7.14 6.13
N GLY A 224 -34.95 -7.93 5.11
CA GLY A 224 -35.68 -8.00 3.86
C GLY A 224 -37.16 -8.23 4.12
N ARG A 225 -38.01 -7.30 3.65
CA ARG A 225 -39.47 -7.49 3.65
C ARG A 225 -39.79 -8.73 2.83
N GLY A 226 -40.25 -9.77 3.52
CA GLY A 226 -40.82 -10.96 2.91
C GLY A 226 -41.95 -10.58 1.98
N ARG A 227 -41.86 -11.05 0.73
CA ARG A 227 -43.01 -11.14 -0.18
C ARG A 227 -44.08 -11.99 0.49
N ARG A 228 -45.28 -11.44 0.66
CA ARG A 228 -46.49 -12.26 0.75
C ARG A 228 -47.15 -12.25 -0.62
N THR A 229 -47.45 -13.46 -1.05
CA THR A 229 -48.29 -13.89 -2.17
C THR A 229 -49.68 -13.31 -2.09
#